data_AF-A0A6V8LT31-F1
#
_entry.id   AF-A0A6V8LT31-F1
#
_cell.length_a   1.000
_cell.length_b   1.000
_cell.length_c   1.000
_cell.angle_alpha   90.00
_cell.angle_beta   90.00
_cell.angle_gamma   90.00
#
_symmetry.space_group_name_H-M   'P 1'
#
loop_
_entity.id
_entity.type
_entity.pdbx_description
1 polymer ?
#
loop_
_entity_poly.entity_id
_entity_poly.type
_entity_poly.pdbx_seq_one_letter_code
_entity_poly.pdbx_strand_id
1 'polypeptide(L)'
;MWRRLLSAFPMAALLGLAAAIALAQPTVTRDPSPDHAVRAPLNQLVTPAPAQPDATVQRDDSGTLVSPYQPAPPGLAMGRNQGRASIPLDMENINQGWDHLNAGQPADALAHFEKAQRSKEQGLAAEATLGSAYALWRLGRETQAAESFKTLVDAGFRLPETLPNLLFLLHKRGGPKAVEPYLQLLPEEDRARWRK
;
A
#
# COMPACT_ATOMS: atom_id res chain seq x y z
N MET A 1 -7.63 -34.70 -62.17
CA MET A 1 -8.34 -35.95 -61.87
C MET A 1 -7.81 -36.42 -60.51
N TRP A 2 -8.48 -36.34 -59.35
CA TRP A 2 -9.90 -36.51 -58.98
C TRP A 2 -10.40 -35.43 -58.00
N ARG A 3 -11.74 -35.35 -57.90
CA ARG A 3 -12.57 -34.35 -57.22
C ARG A 3 -12.85 -34.69 -55.75
N ARG A 4 -12.94 -33.62 -54.93
CA ARG A 4 -13.93 -33.27 -53.87
C ARG A 4 -14.65 -34.39 -53.11
N LEU A 5 -14.68 -34.26 -51.79
CA LEU A 5 -15.94 -34.31 -51.02
C LEU A 5 -15.93 -33.22 -49.93
N LEU A 6 -16.91 -32.32 -50.04
CA LEU A 6 -17.33 -31.36 -49.02
C LEU A 6 -18.06 -32.12 -47.91
N SER A 7 -17.97 -31.63 -46.68
CA SER A 7 -19.03 -31.77 -45.69
C SER A 7 -19.04 -30.51 -44.82
N ALA A 8 -19.86 -29.55 -45.23
CA ALA A 8 -20.37 -28.47 -44.39
C ALA A 8 -21.63 -28.96 -43.69
N PHE A 9 -21.88 -28.59 -42.43
CA PHE A 9 -23.22 -28.44 -41.79
C PHE A 9 -23.03 -28.04 -40.29
N PRO A 10 -24.02 -27.44 -39.60
CA PRO A 10 -24.17 -25.99 -39.54
C PRO A 10 -24.06 -25.39 -38.12
N MET A 11 -23.93 -24.07 -38.17
CA MET A 11 -24.30 -23.03 -37.20
C MET A 11 -25.55 -23.37 -36.35
N ALA A 12 -25.43 -23.27 -35.02
CA ALA A 12 -26.56 -23.12 -34.11
C ALA A 12 -26.26 -21.95 -33.16
N ALA A 13 -26.94 -20.83 -33.43
CA ALA A 13 -27.04 -19.70 -32.53
C ALA A 13 -27.96 -20.04 -31.36
N LEU A 14 -27.57 -19.69 -30.14
CA LEU A 14 -28.46 -19.65 -28.98
C LEU A 14 -28.32 -18.28 -28.31
N LEU A 15 -29.38 -17.50 -28.53
CA LEU A 15 -29.75 -16.26 -27.85
C LEU A 15 -30.35 -16.58 -26.47
N GLY A 16 -30.17 -15.64 -25.53
CA GLY A 16 -30.90 -15.56 -24.26
C GLY A 16 -30.00 -15.86 -23.05
N LEU A 17 -29.97 -15.10 -21.96
CA LEU A 17 -30.86 -14.06 -21.47
C LEU A 17 -30.02 -13.22 -20.47
N ALA A 18 -30.00 -11.90 -20.62
CA ALA A 18 -29.41 -11.01 -19.60
C ALA A 18 -30.41 -10.84 -18.45
N ALA A 19 -30.07 -11.33 -17.27
CA ALA A 19 -30.81 -11.05 -16.04
C ALA A 19 -30.03 -9.99 -15.24
N ALA A 20 -30.46 -8.73 -15.35
CA ALA A 20 -30.03 -7.67 -14.45
C ALA A 20 -30.79 -7.82 -13.13
N ILE A 21 -30.11 -8.25 -12.08
CA ILE A 21 -30.65 -8.19 -10.72
C ILE A 21 -30.22 -6.85 -10.13
N ALA A 22 -31.15 -5.89 -10.15
CA ALA A 22 -31.06 -4.68 -9.35
C ALA A 22 -31.61 -5.00 -7.96
N LEU A 23 -30.74 -5.00 -6.94
CA LEU A 23 -31.16 -5.02 -5.55
C LEU A 23 -30.64 -3.79 -4.81
N ALA A 24 -31.62 -3.09 -4.27
CA ALA A 24 -31.65 -1.90 -3.44
C ALA A 24 -30.43 -1.63 -2.55
N GLN A 25 -29.97 -0.37 -2.58
CA GLN A 25 -29.09 0.20 -1.57
C GLN A 25 -29.91 0.51 -0.30
N PRO A 26 -29.45 0.14 0.91
CA PRO A 26 -30.11 0.55 2.14
C PRO A 26 -29.91 2.06 2.38
N THR A 27 -31.02 2.76 2.58
CA THR A 27 -31.06 4.16 2.99
C THR A 27 -30.52 4.28 4.42
N VAL A 28 -29.35 4.91 4.59
CA VAL A 28 -28.82 5.27 5.91
C VAL A 28 -29.58 6.51 6.40
N THR A 29 -30.54 6.29 7.28
CA THR A 29 -31.22 7.36 8.03
C THR A 29 -30.23 7.95 9.03
N ARG A 30 -29.82 9.20 8.81
CA ARG A 30 -28.95 9.97 9.70
C ARG A 30 -29.79 10.49 10.86
N ASP A 31 -29.58 9.94 12.04
CA ASP A 31 -30.21 10.40 13.28
C ASP A 31 -29.63 11.79 13.67
N PRO A 32 -30.46 12.80 13.98
CA PRO A 32 -29.98 14.12 14.39
C PRO A 32 -29.32 14.10 15.78
N SER A 33 -28.08 14.59 15.81
CA SER A 33 -27.33 14.94 17.02
C SER A 33 -28.12 15.91 17.91
N PRO A 34 -28.26 15.68 19.22
CA PRO A 34 -28.75 16.71 20.12
C PRO A 34 -27.64 17.72 20.45
N ASP A 35 -28.05 18.96 20.27
CA ASP A 35 -27.35 20.22 20.53
C ASP A 35 -27.02 20.47 22.01
N HIS A 36 -25.96 21.25 22.19
CA HIS A 36 -25.74 22.26 23.22
C HIS A 36 -25.82 21.87 24.72
N ALA A 37 -24.65 21.83 25.36
CA ALA A 37 -24.47 22.35 26.71
C ALA A 37 -23.46 23.51 26.69
N VAL A 38 -23.87 24.62 27.29
CA VAL A 38 -23.34 25.97 27.21
C VAL A 38 -22.70 26.34 28.55
N ARG A 39 -21.48 26.93 28.50
CA ARG A 39 -20.82 27.84 29.48
C ARG A 39 -20.46 27.27 30.87
N ALA A 40 -19.42 27.70 31.59
CA ALA A 40 -18.68 28.97 31.63
C ALA A 40 -17.23 28.78 32.17
N PRO A 41 -16.33 29.78 32.03
CA PRO A 41 -14.90 29.71 32.36
C PRO A 41 -14.54 30.40 33.68
N LEU A 42 -13.45 29.97 34.35
CA LEU A 42 -12.77 30.77 35.39
C LEU A 42 -11.25 30.52 35.40
N ASN A 43 -10.55 31.52 34.87
CA ASN A 43 -9.39 32.23 35.43
C ASN A 43 -8.08 31.50 35.84
N GLN A 44 -7.02 31.99 35.17
CA GLN A 44 -5.78 32.55 35.74
C GLN A 44 -4.71 31.59 36.27
N LEU A 45 -3.74 31.30 35.39
CA LEU A 45 -2.32 31.29 35.76
C LEU A 45 -1.57 32.15 34.74
N VAL A 46 -1.41 33.43 35.06
CA VAL A 46 -0.52 34.36 34.36
C VAL A 46 0.86 34.20 34.98
N THR A 47 1.81 33.65 34.23
CA THR A 47 3.23 33.85 34.44
C THR A 47 3.73 34.90 33.44
N PRO A 48 4.44 35.96 33.86
CA PRO A 48 5.01 36.91 32.92
C PRO A 48 6.22 36.29 32.21
N ALA A 49 6.15 36.20 30.88
CA ALA A 49 7.30 35.91 30.03
C ALA A 49 8.25 37.12 29.99
N PRO A 50 9.59 36.91 29.90
CA PRO A 50 10.55 38.00 29.85
C PRO A 50 10.42 38.82 28.55
N ALA A 51 10.64 40.13 28.69
CA ALA A 51 10.55 41.13 27.63
C ALA A 51 11.35 40.74 26.36
N GLN A 52 10.68 40.76 25.21
CA GLN A 52 11.34 40.74 23.90
C GLN A 52 11.86 42.16 23.59
N PRO A 53 13.06 42.30 23.01
CA PRO A 53 13.59 43.61 22.62
C PRO A 53 12.84 44.15 21.41
N ASP A 54 12.61 45.47 21.42
CA ASP A 54 11.94 46.26 20.39
C ASP A 54 12.43 45.95 18.97
N ALA A 55 11.54 45.45 18.11
CA ALA A 55 11.75 45.43 16.67
C ALA A 55 11.39 46.81 16.12
N THR A 56 12.38 47.65 15.86
CA THR A 56 12.21 48.94 15.18
C THR A 56 11.79 48.68 13.73
N VAL A 57 10.52 48.95 13.42
CA VAL A 57 9.97 48.89 12.06
C VAL A 57 10.32 50.20 11.33
N GLN A 58 11.07 50.12 10.22
CA GLN A 58 11.26 51.26 9.31
C GLN A 58 10.32 51.15 8.09
N ARG A 59 9.75 52.29 7.67
CA ARG A 59 8.93 52.44 6.46
C ARG A 59 9.67 53.35 5.49
N ASP A 60 9.53 53.09 4.20
CA ASP A 60 10.00 54.00 3.17
C ASP A 60 9.02 55.17 2.95
N ASP A 61 9.42 56.11 2.10
CA ASP A 61 8.65 57.32 1.77
C ASP A 61 7.32 57.03 1.03
N SER A 62 7.09 55.77 0.64
CA SER A 62 5.84 55.31 0.03
C SER A 62 4.87 54.69 1.06
N GLY A 63 5.24 54.66 2.34
CA GLY A 63 4.46 54.04 3.40
C GLY A 63 4.48 52.52 3.39
N THR A 64 5.35 51.90 2.58
CA THR A 64 5.48 50.44 2.51
C THR A 64 6.44 49.97 3.59
N LEU A 65 6.10 48.84 4.24
CA LEU A 65 6.98 48.21 5.22
C LEU A 65 8.21 47.65 4.50
N VAL A 66 9.36 48.27 4.69
CA VAL A 66 10.63 47.78 4.13
C VAL A 66 11.35 47.02 5.24
N SER A 67 11.26 45.69 5.19
CA SER A 67 12.12 44.84 6.00
C SER A 67 13.56 45.05 5.54
N PRO A 68 14.51 45.44 6.40
CA PRO A 68 15.90 45.51 5.98
C PRO A 68 16.35 44.12 5.54
N TYR A 69 16.94 44.03 4.34
CA TYR A 69 17.61 42.81 3.90
C TYR A 69 18.79 42.57 4.83
N GLN A 70 18.63 41.66 5.79
CA GLN A 70 19.73 41.07 6.55
C GLN A 70 20.29 39.92 5.71
N PRO A 71 21.51 40.04 5.14
CA PRO A 71 22.18 38.87 4.62
C PRO A 71 22.40 37.90 5.79
N ALA A 72 21.87 36.68 5.66
CA ALA A 72 22.01 35.66 6.68
C ALA A 72 23.51 35.44 6.99
N PRO A 73 23.91 35.33 8.27
CA PRO A 73 25.28 34.96 8.59
C PRO A 73 25.59 33.58 7.97
N PRO A 74 26.78 33.39 7.38
CA PRO A 74 27.16 32.10 6.82
C PRO A 74 27.41 31.13 7.98
N GLY A 75 26.38 30.38 8.37
CA GLY A 75 26.54 29.41 9.45
C GLY A 75 25.30 28.80 10.08
N LEU A 76 24.07 29.13 9.67
CA LEU A 76 22.86 28.53 10.30
C LEU A 76 21.77 28.12 9.30
N ALA A 77 22.14 27.70 8.09
CA ALA A 77 21.25 26.93 7.22
C ALA A 77 21.29 25.43 7.59
N MET A 78 21.03 25.10 8.85
CA MET A 78 20.72 23.72 9.28
C MET A 78 19.55 23.72 10.25
N GLY A 79 18.49 24.45 9.89
CA GLY A 79 17.14 24.08 10.30
C GLY A 79 16.74 22.80 9.59
N ARG A 80 17.31 21.65 9.99
CA ARG A 80 16.67 20.36 9.70
C ARG A 80 15.26 20.47 10.26
N ASN A 81 14.27 20.17 9.44
CA ASN A 81 12.88 19.95 9.82
C ASN A 81 12.83 18.85 10.90
N GLN A 82 13.14 19.18 12.15
CA GLN A 82 13.18 18.24 13.28
C GLN A 82 11.77 17.97 13.86
N GLY A 83 10.71 18.39 13.16
CA GLY A 83 9.31 18.24 13.59
C GLY A 83 8.48 17.25 12.77
N ARG A 84 8.98 16.73 11.65
CA ARG A 84 8.41 15.53 11.01
C ARG A 84 9.28 14.38 11.44
N ALA A 85 8.72 13.40 12.16
CA ALA A 85 9.40 12.15 12.42
C ALA A 85 9.97 11.65 11.08
N SER A 86 11.30 11.57 10.98
CA SER A 86 11.94 11.06 9.77
C SER A 86 11.49 9.62 9.61
N ILE A 87 10.76 9.33 8.53
CA ILE A 87 10.37 7.97 8.19
C ILE A 87 11.66 7.15 8.12
N PRO A 88 11.76 6.00 8.83
CA PRO A 88 12.93 5.13 8.71
C PRO A 88 13.20 4.83 7.24
N LEU A 89 14.48 4.85 6.82
CA LEU A 89 14.83 4.66 5.41
C LEU A 89 14.25 3.38 4.81
N ASP A 90 14.12 2.32 5.61
CA ASP A 90 13.52 1.05 5.19
C ASP A 90 12.02 1.20 4.89
N MET A 91 11.30 1.94 5.74
CA MET A 91 9.88 2.25 5.53
C MET A 91 9.68 3.14 4.30
N GLU A 92 10.58 4.12 4.09
CA GLU A 92 10.54 4.95 2.89
C GLU A 92 10.73 4.11 1.62
N ASN A 93 11.68 3.17 1.64
CA ASN A 93 11.86 2.24 0.53
C ASN A 93 10.62 1.33 0.34
N ILE A 94 9.97 0.87 1.41
CA ILE A 94 8.71 0.11 1.29
C ILE A 94 7.64 0.94 0.60
N ASN A 95 7.44 2.20 1.03
CA ASN A 95 6.44 3.09 0.45
C ASN A 95 6.69 3.32 -1.04
N GLN A 96 7.92 3.67 -1.41
CA GLN A 96 8.32 3.86 -2.81
C GLN A 96 8.15 2.58 -3.64
N GLY A 97 8.47 1.42 -3.05
CA GLY A 97 8.25 0.12 -3.68
C GLY A 97 6.77 -0.10 -4.03
N TRP A 98 5.86 0.19 -3.10
CA TRP A 98 4.43 0.08 -3.33
C TRP A 98 3.92 1.09 -4.36
N ASP A 99 4.39 2.33 -4.32
CA ASP A 99 4.04 3.36 -5.30
C ASP A 99 4.41 2.94 -6.73
N HIS A 100 5.63 2.44 -6.94
CA HIS A 100 6.07 1.91 -8.24
C HIS A 100 5.24 0.69 -8.67
N LEU A 101 4.92 -0.22 -7.75
CA LEU A 101 4.12 -1.41 -8.06
C LEU A 101 2.70 -1.02 -8.50
N ASN A 102 2.10 -0.04 -7.82
CA ASN A 102 0.79 0.52 -8.15
C ASN A 102 0.80 1.26 -9.48
N ALA A 103 1.91 1.92 -9.82
CA ALA A 103 2.15 2.56 -11.11
C ALA A 103 2.44 1.57 -12.26
N GLY A 104 2.49 0.26 -11.98
CA GLY A 104 2.78 -0.76 -13.00
C GLY A 104 4.27 -0.85 -13.36
N GLN A 105 5.15 -0.41 -12.47
CA GLN A 105 6.61 -0.43 -12.63
C GLN A 105 7.25 -1.46 -11.68
N PRO A 106 7.05 -2.77 -11.91
CA PRO A 106 7.46 -3.80 -10.96
C PRO A 106 9.00 -3.95 -10.83
N ALA A 107 9.78 -3.54 -11.84
CA ALA A 107 11.24 -3.56 -11.75
C ALA A 107 11.77 -2.51 -10.76
N ASP A 108 11.25 -1.29 -10.84
CA ASP A 108 11.62 -0.20 -9.92
C ASP A 108 11.13 -0.52 -8.50
N ALA A 109 9.91 -1.05 -8.38
CA ALA A 109 9.37 -1.51 -7.11
C ALA A 109 10.30 -2.53 -6.41
N LEU A 110 10.76 -3.54 -7.15
CA LEU A 110 11.64 -4.58 -6.64
C LEU A 110 12.95 -3.99 -6.08
N ALA A 111 13.55 -3.02 -6.77
CA ALA A 111 14.79 -2.39 -6.33
C ALA A 111 14.64 -1.66 -4.98
N HIS A 112 13.48 -1.08 -4.71
CA HIS A 112 13.17 -0.47 -3.42
C HIS A 112 12.93 -1.51 -2.33
N PHE A 113 12.15 -2.54 -2.60
CA PHE A 113 11.92 -3.61 -1.64
C PHE A 113 13.21 -4.36 -1.26
N GLU A 114 14.11 -4.64 -2.22
CA GLU A 114 15.42 -5.24 -1.95
C GLU A 114 16.30 -4.40 -1.01
N LYS A 115 16.15 -3.07 -1.03
CA LYS A 115 16.81 -2.19 -0.05
C LYS A 115 16.22 -2.38 1.34
N ALA A 116 14.90 -2.34 1.45
CA ALA A 116 14.19 -2.47 2.72
C ALA A 116 14.28 -3.87 3.36
N GLN A 117 14.48 -4.93 2.58
CA GLN A 117 14.70 -6.29 3.09
C GLN A 117 15.92 -6.41 4.01
N ARG A 118 16.87 -5.46 3.94
CA ARG A 118 18.03 -5.41 4.83
C ARG A 118 17.73 -4.79 6.20
N SER A 119 16.47 -4.44 6.46
CA SER A 119 16.06 -3.86 7.73
C SER A 119 16.35 -4.80 8.89
N LYS A 120 16.74 -4.22 10.03
CA LYS A 120 16.87 -4.95 11.29
C LYS A 120 15.51 -5.21 11.94
N GLU A 121 14.50 -4.42 11.57
CA GLU A 121 13.13 -4.60 12.02
C GLU A 121 12.50 -5.74 11.21
N GLN A 122 12.24 -6.87 11.87
CA GLN A 122 11.73 -8.07 11.20
C GLN A 122 10.40 -7.80 10.47
N GLY A 123 9.54 -6.94 11.03
CA GLY A 123 8.28 -6.54 10.39
C GLY A 123 8.50 -5.79 9.07
N LEU A 124 9.48 -4.88 9.01
CA LEU A 124 9.79 -4.14 7.78
C LEU A 124 10.46 -5.04 6.74
N ALA A 125 11.37 -5.92 7.17
CA ALA A 125 11.97 -6.90 6.27
C ALA A 125 10.93 -7.88 5.69
N ALA A 126 9.94 -8.30 6.49
CA ALA A 126 8.83 -9.13 6.04
C ALA A 126 7.90 -8.39 5.07
N GLU A 127 7.53 -7.14 5.37
CA GLU A 127 6.71 -6.31 4.47
C GLU A 127 7.42 -6.06 3.14
N ALA A 128 8.72 -5.77 3.17
CA ALA A 128 9.53 -5.64 1.96
C ALA A 128 9.59 -6.96 1.17
N THR A 129 9.67 -8.11 1.86
CA THR A 129 9.64 -9.42 1.19
C THR A 129 8.30 -9.71 0.53
N LEU A 130 7.19 -9.26 1.12
CA LEU A 130 5.88 -9.32 0.49
C LEU A 130 5.83 -8.47 -0.78
N GLY A 131 6.29 -7.22 -0.70
CA GLY A 131 6.40 -6.34 -1.86
C GLY A 131 7.24 -6.93 -2.99
N SER A 132 8.43 -7.47 -2.65
CA SER A 132 9.30 -8.19 -3.60
C SER A 132 8.58 -9.38 -4.24
N ALA A 133 7.83 -10.18 -3.48
CA ALA A 133 7.10 -11.32 -4.01
C ALA A 133 6.09 -10.90 -5.09
N TYR A 134 5.33 -9.83 -4.86
CA TYR A 134 4.41 -9.28 -5.86
C TYR A 134 5.13 -8.69 -7.07
N ALA A 135 6.22 -7.95 -6.86
CA ALA A 135 7.02 -7.39 -7.94
C ALA A 135 7.60 -8.47 -8.84
N LEU A 136 8.19 -9.52 -8.26
CA LEU A 136 8.70 -10.70 -8.97
C LEU A 136 7.60 -11.40 -9.76
N TRP A 137 6.41 -11.55 -9.18
CA TRP A 137 5.29 -12.17 -9.89
C TRP A 137 4.85 -11.32 -11.09
N ARG A 138 4.71 -10.00 -10.96
CA ARG A 138 4.39 -9.11 -12.09
C ARG A 138 5.46 -9.10 -13.19
N LEU A 139 6.71 -9.41 -12.85
CA LEU A 139 7.80 -9.59 -13.82
C LEU A 139 7.82 -11.00 -14.47
N GLY A 140 6.87 -11.87 -14.13
CA GLY A 140 6.83 -13.26 -14.61
C GLY A 140 7.86 -14.18 -13.93
N ARG A 141 8.54 -13.71 -12.88
CA ARG A 141 9.55 -14.48 -12.11
C ARG A 141 8.87 -15.34 -11.03
N GLU A 142 7.93 -16.18 -11.47
CA GLU A 142 6.99 -16.91 -10.59
C GLU A 142 7.68 -17.84 -9.59
N THR A 143 8.78 -18.50 -9.97
CA THR A 143 9.54 -19.36 -9.04
C THR A 143 10.08 -18.56 -7.86
N GLN A 144 10.64 -17.38 -8.09
CA GLN A 144 11.22 -16.55 -7.04
C GLN A 144 10.13 -15.87 -6.19
N ALA A 145 9.01 -15.52 -6.81
CA ALA A 145 7.83 -15.06 -6.09
C ALA A 145 7.31 -16.15 -5.14
N ALA A 146 7.21 -17.39 -5.61
CA ALA A 146 6.79 -18.52 -4.78
C ALA A 146 7.76 -18.77 -3.62
N GLU A 147 9.07 -18.67 -3.84
CA GLU A 147 10.07 -18.75 -2.77
C GLU A 147 9.88 -17.65 -1.71
N SER A 148 9.64 -16.42 -2.16
CA SER A 148 9.39 -15.29 -1.26
C SER A 148 8.10 -15.46 -0.45
N PHE A 149 7.00 -15.87 -1.08
CA PHE A 149 5.76 -16.18 -0.37
C PHE A 149 5.93 -17.36 0.59
N LYS A 150 6.71 -18.38 0.23
CA LYS A 150 7.03 -19.49 1.15
C LYS A 150 7.73 -19.00 2.40
N THR A 151 8.75 -18.15 2.27
CA THR A 151 9.44 -17.56 3.43
C THR A 151 8.46 -16.83 4.36
N LEU A 152 7.48 -16.10 3.80
CA LEU A 152 6.48 -15.39 4.60
C LEU A 152 5.48 -16.34 5.28
N VAL A 153 5.04 -17.39 4.57
CA VAL A 153 4.16 -18.43 5.12
C VAL A 153 4.85 -19.17 6.27
N ASP A 154 6.11 -19.55 6.09
CA ASP A 154 6.91 -20.22 7.13
C ASP A 154 7.08 -19.33 8.38
N ALA A 155 7.13 -18.01 8.19
CA ALA A 155 7.18 -17.02 9.27
C ALA A 155 5.81 -16.67 9.87
N GLY A 156 4.71 -17.21 9.33
CA GLY A 156 3.35 -16.85 9.73
C GLY A 156 2.95 -15.41 9.39
N PHE A 157 3.71 -14.73 8.53
CA PHE A 157 3.48 -13.33 8.19
C PHE A 157 2.29 -13.19 7.24
N ARG A 158 1.24 -12.50 7.72
CA ARG A 158 0.00 -12.22 6.96
C ARG A 158 -0.51 -13.47 6.23
N LEU A 159 -0.58 -14.59 6.96
CA LEU A 159 -0.92 -15.91 6.40
C LEU A 159 -2.18 -15.91 5.51
N PRO A 160 -3.28 -15.19 5.85
CA PRO A 160 -4.46 -15.10 4.98
C PRO A 160 -4.20 -14.53 3.58
N GLU A 161 -3.13 -13.77 3.40
CA GLU A 161 -2.72 -13.17 2.13
C GLU A 161 -1.60 -13.97 1.46
N THR A 162 -0.58 -14.37 2.21
CA THR A 162 0.62 -15.01 1.64
C THR A 162 0.38 -16.46 1.23
N LEU A 163 -0.43 -17.20 2.00
CA LEU A 163 -0.75 -18.60 1.72
C LEU A 163 -1.48 -18.80 0.39
N PRO A 164 -2.62 -18.13 0.08
CA PRO A 164 -3.31 -18.35 -1.19
C PRO A 164 -2.44 -17.98 -2.41
N ASN A 165 -1.57 -16.97 -2.31
CA ASN A 165 -0.63 -16.62 -3.38
C ASN A 165 0.42 -17.71 -3.61
N LEU A 166 0.99 -18.26 -2.52
CA LEU A 166 1.90 -19.41 -2.62
C LEU A 166 1.22 -20.61 -3.26
N LEU A 167 0.02 -20.96 -2.78
CA LEU A 167 -0.75 -22.09 -3.27
C LEU A 167 -1.07 -21.95 -4.76
N PHE A 168 -1.45 -20.74 -5.20
CA PHE A 168 -1.68 -20.46 -6.61
C PHE A 168 -0.44 -20.74 -7.47
N LEU A 169 0.72 -20.20 -7.10
CA LEU A 169 1.95 -20.38 -7.85
C LEU A 169 2.45 -21.83 -7.85
N LEU A 170 2.34 -22.52 -6.72
CA LEU A 170 2.70 -23.93 -6.60
C LEU A 170 1.78 -24.83 -7.43
N HIS A 171 0.46 -24.60 -7.36
CA HIS A 171 -0.53 -25.37 -8.13
C HIS A 171 -0.34 -25.16 -9.63
N LYS A 172 -0.15 -23.90 -10.07
CA LYS A 172 0.14 -23.57 -11.47
C LYS A 172 1.37 -24.34 -12.01
N ARG A 173 2.41 -24.51 -11.20
CA ARG A 173 3.68 -25.14 -11.63
C ARG A 173 3.69 -26.66 -11.47
N GLY A 174 3.11 -27.19 -10.41
CA GLY A 174 3.26 -28.59 -9.99
C GLY A 174 1.96 -29.30 -9.62
N GLY A 175 0.82 -28.64 -9.82
CA GLY A 175 -0.51 -29.17 -9.56
C GLY A 175 -0.80 -29.45 -8.08
N PRO A 176 -1.80 -30.29 -7.80
CA PRO A 176 -2.26 -30.60 -6.45
C PRO A 176 -1.17 -31.14 -5.50
N LYS A 177 -0.21 -31.91 -6.04
CA LYS A 177 0.88 -32.48 -5.21
C LYS A 177 1.79 -31.41 -4.63
N ALA A 178 2.00 -30.30 -5.34
CA ALA A 178 2.88 -29.24 -4.89
C ALA A 178 2.31 -28.45 -3.71
N VAL A 179 0.99 -28.40 -3.57
CA VAL A 179 0.29 -27.66 -2.52
C VAL A 179 -0.01 -28.47 -1.27
N GLU A 180 0.01 -29.81 -1.35
CA GLU A 180 -0.33 -30.72 -0.24
C GLU A 180 0.34 -30.36 1.11
N PRO A 181 1.65 -30.01 1.17
CA PRO A 181 2.30 -29.67 2.44
C PRO A 181 1.68 -28.47 3.17
N TYR A 182 0.98 -27.60 2.44
CA TYR A 182 0.42 -26.35 2.96
C TYR A 182 -1.09 -26.42 3.20
N LEU A 183 -1.78 -27.50 2.81
CA LEU A 183 -3.24 -27.60 2.95
C LEU A 183 -3.70 -27.62 4.40
N GLN A 184 -2.87 -28.10 5.32
CA GLN A 184 -3.16 -28.06 6.76
C GLN A 184 -3.27 -26.62 7.31
N LEU A 185 -2.70 -25.63 6.61
CA LEU A 185 -2.77 -24.22 6.99
C LEU A 185 -4.09 -23.57 6.53
N LEU A 186 -4.92 -24.27 5.76
CA LEU A 186 -6.23 -23.82 5.33
C LEU A 186 -7.34 -24.35 6.27
N PRO A 187 -8.45 -23.59 6.39
CA PRO A 187 -9.73 -24.13 6.84
C PRO A 187 -10.09 -25.39 6.05
N GLU A 188 -10.76 -26.35 6.70
CA GLU A 188 -11.04 -27.66 6.11
C GLU A 188 -11.87 -27.56 4.82
N GLU A 189 -12.87 -26.67 4.84
CA GLU A 189 -13.76 -26.36 3.72
C GLU A 189 -13.01 -25.87 2.47
N ASP A 190 -11.84 -25.24 2.66
CA ASP A 190 -11.05 -24.66 1.59
C ASP A 190 -10.07 -25.66 0.96
N ARG A 191 -9.81 -26.81 1.59
CA ARG A 191 -8.79 -27.76 1.12
C ARG A 191 -9.19 -28.44 -0.18
N ALA A 192 -10.48 -28.70 -0.37
CA ALA A 192 -10.99 -29.46 -1.50
C ALA A 192 -10.73 -28.78 -2.85
N ARG A 193 -10.70 -27.44 -2.91
CA ARG A 193 -10.45 -26.70 -4.18
C ARG A 193 -9.03 -26.87 -4.69
N TRP A 194 -8.06 -27.11 -3.80
CA TRP A 194 -6.64 -27.21 -4.13
C TRP A 194 -6.19 -28.63 -4.47
N ARG A 195 -7.06 -29.63 -4.26
CA ARG A 195 -6.79 -31.05 -4.57
C ARG A 195 -7.20 -31.47 -5.99
N LYS A 196 -7.87 -30.58 -6.72
CA LYS A 196 -8.33 -30.79 -8.11
C LYS A 196 -7.28 -30.26 -9.07
#